data_AF-A0AAX4HBI0-F1
#
_entry.id   AF-A0AAX4HBI0-F1
#
_cell.length_a   1.000
_cell.length_b   1.000
_cell.length_c   1.000
_cell.angle_alpha   90.00
_cell.angle_beta   90.00
_cell.angle_gamma   90.00
#
_symmetry.space_group_name_H-M   'P 1'
#
loop_
_entity.id
_entity.type
_entity.pdbx_description
1 polymer ?
#
loop_
_entity_poly.entity_id
_entity_poly.type
_entity_poly.pdbx_seq_one_letter_code
_entity_poly.pdbx_strand_id
1 'polypeptide(L)'
;MIPRLISESVWKNLTTEFSIIRTNYRCESPVKMYYELFAITRIHDPVAMSREASKVASTVGKLILNNRGLVRNITSLGPRPLPKIMTKDREQHFQGFHFVMGFDSSSAVQQELVRTLRRDPRILRCSVVKIDLAKKLNASTSYEKVFNSVSIS
;
A
#
# COMPACT_ATOMS: atom_id res chain seq x y z
N MET A 1 -6.01 -15.15 66.68
CA MET A 1 -7.21 -15.51 65.90
C MET A 1 -6.85 -15.36 64.43
N ILE A 2 -6.42 -16.44 63.78
CA ILE A 2 -5.92 -16.46 62.38
C ILE A 2 -6.94 -17.26 61.56
N PRO A 3 -7.51 -16.72 60.47
CA PRO A 3 -8.46 -17.48 59.67
C PRO A 3 -7.78 -18.51 58.78
N ARG A 4 -8.54 -19.58 58.60
CA ARG A 4 -8.24 -20.93 58.10
C ARG A 4 -7.95 -20.92 56.59
N LEU A 5 -6.91 -21.66 56.21
CA LEU A 5 -6.48 -21.91 54.83
C LEU A 5 -7.62 -22.50 53.98
N ILE A 6 -7.90 -21.86 52.85
CA ILE A 6 -8.79 -22.37 51.79
C ILE A 6 -8.11 -23.57 51.13
N SER A 7 -8.83 -24.69 50.99
CA SER A 7 -8.29 -25.94 50.47
C SER A 7 -7.94 -25.86 48.98
N GLU A 8 -6.81 -26.46 48.60
CA GLU A 8 -6.29 -26.53 47.22
C GLU A 8 -7.25 -27.18 46.19
N SER A 9 -8.32 -27.82 46.66
CA SER A 9 -9.36 -28.43 45.82
C SER A 9 -10.18 -27.40 45.03
N VAL A 10 -10.26 -26.14 45.46
CA VAL A 10 -10.98 -25.08 44.72
C VAL A 10 -10.22 -24.65 43.46
N TRP A 11 -8.89 -24.75 43.46
CA TRP A 11 -8.04 -24.35 42.33
C TRP A 11 -7.97 -25.37 41.20
N LYS A 12 -8.27 -26.64 41.48
CA LYS A 12 -8.23 -27.71 40.46
C LYS A 12 -9.44 -27.73 39.53
N ASN A 13 -10.55 -27.08 39.91
CA ASN A 13 -11.76 -27.03 39.07
C ASN A 13 -11.79 -25.82 38.13
N LEU A 14 -11.02 -24.77 38.43
CA LEU A 14 -10.88 -23.60 37.55
C LEU A 14 -9.90 -23.85 36.40
N THR A 15 -9.01 -24.82 36.50
CA THR A 15 -7.99 -25.11 35.47
C THR A 15 -8.52 -25.97 34.30
N THR A 16 -9.71 -26.54 34.42
CA THR A 16 -10.33 -27.35 33.35
C THR A 16 -11.20 -26.53 32.40
N GLU A 17 -11.72 -25.36 32.82
CA GLU A 17 -12.53 -24.49 31.95
C GLU A 17 -11.73 -23.52 31.09
N PHE A 18 -10.46 -23.24 31.44
CA PHE A 18 -9.59 -22.39 30.59
C PHE A 18 -8.99 -23.12 29.38
N SER A 19 -9.34 -24.39 29.15
CA SER A 19 -8.87 -25.16 27.99
C SER A 19 -9.69 -24.91 26.70
N ILE A 20 -10.79 -24.16 26.75
CA ILE A 20 -11.76 -24.09 25.63
C ILE A 20 -11.70 -22.78 24.83
N ILE A 21 -10.97 -21.76 25.27
CA ILE A 21 -10.74 -20.55 24.45
C ILE A 21 -9.40 -20.64 23.71
N ARG A 22 -9.17 -21.74 22.97
CA ARG A 22 -8.39 -21.65 21.74
C ARG A 22 -9.36 -21.19 20.64
N THR A 23 -9.81 -19.94 20.73
CA THR A 23 -10.27 -19.27 19.52
C THR A 23 -9.11 -19.37 18.55
N ASN A 24 -9.41 -19.93 17.38
CA ASN A 24 -8.53 -19.99 16.23
C ASN A 24 -8.12 -18.56 15.84
N TYR A 25 -7.20 -17.94 16.58
CA TYR A 25 -6.28 -16.97 16.02
C TYR A 25 -5.29 -17.79 15.20
N ARG A 26 -5.79 -18.38 14.12
CA ARG A 26 -4.94 -18.58 12.97
C ARG A 26 -4.59 -17.16 12.57
N CYS A 27 -3.48 -16.66 13.10
CA CYS A 27 -2.67 -15.68 12.41
C CYS A 27 -2.20 -16.35 11.12
N GLU A 28 -3.12 -16.65 10.20
CA GLU A 28 -2.83 -16.51 8.79
C GLU A 28 -2.52 -15.02 8.68
N SER A 29 -1.24 -14.69 8.88
CA SER A 29 -0.73 -13.41 8.43
C SER A 29 -1.22 -13.31 6.99
N PRO A 30 -2.15 -12.38 6.65
CA PRO A 30 -2.60 -12.25 5.28
C PRO A 30 -1.32 -12.10 4.47
N VAL A 31 -1.07 -13.00 3.51
CA VAL A 31 0.18 -13.04 2.74
C VAL A 31 0.52 -11.61 2.37
N LYS A 32 1.49 -11.01 3.07
CA LYS A 32 1.75 -9.57 2.97
C LYS A 32 2.49 -9.37 1.67
N MET A 33 1.71 -9.14 0.62
CA MET A 33 2.23 -8.90 -0.72
C MET A 33 2.60 -7.43 -0.80
N TYR A 34 3.87 -7.17 -1.07
CA TYR A 34 4.37 -5.82 -1.33
C TYR A 34 4.20 -5.50 -2.81
N TYR A 35 3.56 -4.37 -3.08
CA TYR A 35 3.29 -3.88 -4.41
C TYR A 35 3.92 -2.52 -4.61
N GLU A 36 4.35 -2.28 -5.84
CA GLU A 36 4.76 -0.97 -6.32
C GLU A 36 3.77 -0.50 -7.37
N LEU A 37 3.15 0.65 -7.11
CA LEU A 37 2.31 1.38 -8.04
C LEU A 37 3.16 2.44 -8.72
N PHE A 38 3.19 2.40 -10.05
CA PHE A 38 3.65 3.48 -10.89
C PHE A 38 2.43 4.14 -11.55
N ALA A 39 2.28 5.45 -11.38
CA ALA A 39 1.16 6.18 -11.93
C ALA A 39 1.59 7.49 -12.59
N ILE A 40 0.86 7.82 -13.65
CA ILE A 40 0.99 9.04 -14.43
C ILE A 40 -0.32 9.81 -14.30
N THR A 41 -0.27 10.99 -13.70
CA THR A 41 -1.43 11.88 -13.55
C THR A 41 -1.39 13.01 -14.56
N ARG A 42 -2.59 13.48 -14.91
CA ARG A 42 -2.82 14.69 -15.69
C ARG A 42 -2.25 15.89 -14.96
N ILE A 43 -1.70 16.84 -15.72
CA ILE A 43 -1.32 18.17 -15.22
C ILE A 43 -2.37 19.14 -15.75
N HIS A 44 -3.19 19.69 -14.84
CA HIS A 44 -4.19 20.69 -15.19
C HIS A 44 -3.61 22.10 -15.10
N ASP A 45 -3.02 22.44 -13.95
CA ASP A 45 -2.42 23.75 -13.70
C ASP A 45 -0.90 23.68 -13.94
N PRO A 46 -0.33 24.47 -14.88
CA PRO A 46 1.11 24.45 -15.15
C PRO A 46 1.94 25.05 -14.00
N VAL A 47 1.34 25.92 -13.18
CA VAL A 47 1.98 26.50 -12.00
C VAL A 47 2.03 25.49 -10.84
N ALA A 48 0.96 24.71 -10.65
CA ALA A 48 0.81 23.78 -9.55
C ALA A 48 0.74 22.32 -10.04
N MET A 49 1.82 21.87 -10.70
CA MET A 49 1.84 20.58 -11.42
C MET A 49 1.64 19.35 -10.51
N SER A 50 1.99 19.44 -9.23
CA SER A 50 1.88 18.34 -8.26
C SER A 50 0.50 18.22 -7.61
N ARG A 51 -0.40 19.20 -7.80
CA ARG A 51 -1.67 19.30 -7.07
C ARG A 51 -2.57 18.10 -7.31
N GLU A 52 -2.75 17.70 -8.56
CA GLU A 52 -3.58 16.55 -8.90
C GLU A 52 -2.94 15.23 -8.46
N ALA A 53 -1.62 15.10 -8.59
CA ALA A 53 -0.88 13.94 -8.12
C ALA A 53 -1.03 13.74 -6.60
N SER A 54 -0.94 14.81 -5.81
CA SER A 54 -1.10 14.77 -4.36
C SER A 54 -2.52 14.35 -3.94
N LYS A 55 -3.55 14.85 -4.63
CA LYS A 55 -4.95 14.44 -4.40
C LYS A 55 -5.16 12.96 -4.70
N VAL A 56 -4.62 12.48 -5.83
CA VAL A 56 -4.69 11.06 -6.22
C VAL A 56 -3.95 10.20 -5.21
N ALA A 57 -2.71 10.54 -4.86
CA ALA A 57 -1.92 9.81 -3.86
C ALA A 57 -2.63 9.76 -2.49
N SER A 58 -3.26 10.87 -2.07
CA SER A 58 -4.04 10.92 -0.83
C SER A 58 -5.27 10.01 -0.88
N THR A 59 -5.93 9.93 -2.03
CA THR A 59 -7.13 9.09 -2.23
C THR A 59 -6.76 7.60 -2.24
N VAL A 60 -5.69 7.25 -2.96
CA VAL A 60 -5.09 5.92 -2.98
C VAL A 60 -4.64 5.49 -1.59
N GLY A 61 -3.92 6.35 -0.87
CA GLY A 61 -3.45 6.09 0.48
C GLY A 61 -4.60 5.79 1.43
N LYS A 62 -5.67 6.61 1.39
CA LYS A 62 -6.88 6.35 2.18
C LYS A 62 -7.51 5.00 1.84
N LEU A 63 -7.62 4.64 0.56
CA LEU A 63 -8.17 3.35 0.14
C LEU A 63 -7.36 2.17 0.70
N ILE A 64 -6.03 2.25 0.64
CA ILE A 64 -5.13 1.21 1.16
C ILE A 64 -5.27 1.09 2.68
N LEU A 65 -5.21 2.22 3.40
CA LEU A 65 -5.29 2.25 4.87
C LEU A 65 -6.65 1.74 5.37
N ASN A 66 -7.75 2.12 4.73
CA ASN A 66 -9.10 1.66 5.08
C ASN A 66 -9.25 0.13 4.93
N ASN A 67 -8.52 -0.47 4.00
CA ASN A 67 -8.55 -1.90 3.72
C ASN A 67 -7.46 -2.69 4.48
N ARG A 68 -7.01 -2.19 5.64
CA ARG A 68 -5.95 -2.81 6.47
C ARG A 68 -4.63 -3.01 5.73
N GLY A 69 -4.39 -2.22 4.67
CA GLY A 69 -3.11 -2.14 3.99
C GLY A 69 -2.18 -1.12 4.64
N LEU A 70 -0.91 -1.14 4.26
CA LEU A 70 0.11 -0.22 4.75
C LEU A 70 0.80 0.46 3.57
N VAL A 71 0.92 1.78 3.60
CA VAL A 71 1.74 2.52 2.63
C VAL A 71 3.14 2.66 3.20
N ARG A 72 4.15 2.18 2.47
CA ARG A 72 5.56 2.22 2.92
C ARG A 72 6.26 3.48 2.46
N ASN A 73 6.07 3.86 1.20
CA ASN A 73 6.81 4.94 0.58
C ASN A 73 5.99 5.60 -0.54
N ILE A 74 6.18 6.91 -0.71
CA ILE A 74 5.60 7.74 -1.75
C ILE A 74 6.72 8.60 -2.32
N THR A 75 7.04 8.43 -3.60
CA THR A 75 8.11 9.15 -4.27
C THR A 75 7.54 9.92 -5.46
N SER A 76 7.66 11.25 -5.44
CA SER A 76 7.32 12.08 -6.60
C SER A 76 8.48 12.14 -7.58
N LEU A 77 8.25 11.71 -8.82
CA LEU A 77 9.23 11.72 -9.91
C LEU A 77 9.21 13.02 -10.73
N GLY A 78 8.16 13.82 -10.56
CA GLY A 78 7.98 15.12 -11.19
C GLY A 78 7.25 15.08 -12.53
N PRO A 79 7.01 16.26 -13.14
CA PRO A 79 6.44 16.37 -14.48
C PRO A 79 7.47 15.91 -15.52
N ARG A 80 7.07 15.03 -16.43
CA ARG A 80 7.89 14.59 -17.57
C ARG A 80 7.06 14.53 -18.85
N PRO A 81 7.65 14.79 -20.02
CA PRO A 81 6.97 14.61 -21.29
C PRO A 81 6.64 13.13 -21.50
N LEU A 82 5.50 12.87 -22.10
CA LEU A 82 5.07 11.52 -22.45
C LEU A 82 5.77 11.08 -23.74
N PRO A 83 6.11 9.79 -23.90
CA PRO A 83 6.74 9.29 -25.13
C PRO A 83 5.89 9.51 -26.39
N LYS A 84 4.57 9.58 -26.22
CA LYS A 84 3.58 9.86 -27.26
C LYS A 84 2.43 10.66 -26.64
N ILE A 85 1.79 11.51 -27.42
CA ILE A 85 0.56 12.20 -27.03
C ILE A 85 -0.51 11.17 -26.66
N MET A 86 -0.98 11.21 -25.41
CA MET A 86 -2.00 10.31 -24.90
C MET A 86 -3.35 11.01 -24.89
N THR A 87 -4.38 10.36 -25.41
CA THR A 87 -5.76 10.87 -25.33
C THR A 87 -6.51 10.16 -24.22
N LYS A 88 -7.08 10.92 -23.28
CA LYS A 88 -7.90 10.41 -22.17
C LYS A 88 -9.08 11.35 -21.98
N ASP A 89 -10.30 10.81 -21.95
CA ASP A 89 -11.55 11.56 -21.76
C ASP A 89 -11.70 12.78 -22.68
N ARG A 90 -11.35 12.60 -23.96
CA ARG A 90 -11.36 13.63 -25.02
C ARG A 90 -10.33 14.76 -24.87
N GLU A 91 -9.42 14.67 -23.91
CA GLU A 91 -8.28 15.57 -23.80
C GLU A 91 -6.98 14.90 -24.26
N GLN A 92 -6.13 15.67 -24.94
CA GLN A 92 -4.81 15.24 -25.37
C GLN A 92 -3.76 15.75 -24.39
N HIS A 93 -2.88 14.85 -23.93
CA HIS A 93 -1.85 15.13 -22.94
C HIS A 93 -0.48 14.92 -23.57
N PHE A 94 0.37 15.96 -23.51
CA PHE A 94 1.77 15.89 -23.93
C PHE A 94 2.72 15.59 -22.75
N GLN A 95 2.33 16.00 -21.55
CA GLN A 95 3.11 15.83 -20.32
C GLN A 95 2.26 15.21 -19.21
N GLY A 96 2.92 14.52 -18.29
CA GLY A 96 2.26 13.93 -17.13
C GLY A 96 3.14 14.02 -15.89
N PHE A 97 2.49 14.09 -14.73
CA PHE A 97 3.20 14.04 -13.45
C PHE A 97 3.34 12.58 -13.03
N HIS A 98 4.58 12.16 -12.79
CA HIS A 98 4.91 10.78 -12.48
C HIS A 98 5.12 10.62 -10.98
N PHE A 99 4.58 9.55 -10.41
CA PHE A 99 4.87 9.17 -9.03
C PHE A 99 4.88 7.66 -8.84
N VAL A 100 5.60 7.24 -7.82
CA VAL A 100 5.70 5.84 -7.40
C VAL A 100 5.21 5.72 -5.96
N MET A 101 4.49 4.66 -5.67
CA MET A 101 4.02 4.35 -4.33
C MET A 101 4.24 2.87 -4.02
N GLY A 102 4.95 2.59 -2.92
CA GLY A 102 5.12 1.24 -2.40
C GLY A 102 4.14 0.97 -1.27
N PHE A 103 3.39 -0.12 -1.33
CA PHE A 103 2.40 -0.48 -0.32
C PHE A 103 2.25 -1.99 -0.13
N ASP A 104 1.85 -2.41 1.07
CA ASP A 104 1.41 -3.77 1.37
C ASP A 104 -0.11 -3.85 1.34
N SER A 105 -0.65 -4.82 0.62
CA SER A 105 -2.08 -5.11 0.66
C SER A 105 -2.36 -6.56 0.30
N SER A 106 -3.62 -6.99 0.46
CA SER A 106 -4.10 -8.21 -0.16
C SER A 106 -4.21 -8.03 -1.69
N SER A 107 -4.25 -9.14 -2.42
CA SER A 107 -4.46 -9.14 -3.88
C SER A 107 -5.81 -8.54 -4.27
N ALA A 108 -6.87 -8.80 -3.48
CA ALA A 108 -8.20 -8.24 -3.73
C ALA A 108 -8.20 -6.70 -3.70
N VAL A 109 -7.58 -6.12 -2.68
CA VAL A 109 -7.47 -4.66 -2.51
C VAL A 109 -6.61 -4.05 -3.61
N GLN A 110 -5.53 -4.72 -4.01
CA GLN A 110 -4.71 -4.28 -5.13
C GLN A 110 -5.51 -4.21 -6.45
N GLN A 111 -6.32 -5.22 -6.74
CA GLN A 111 -7.16 -5.23 -7.94
C GLN A 111 -8.22 -4.13 -7.90
N GLU A 112 -8.87 -3.93 -6.75
CA GLU A 112 -9.82 -2.85 -6.54
C GLU A 112 -9.17 -1.47 -6.74
N LEU A 113 -7.98 -1.27 -6.18
CA LEU A 113 -7.20 -0.05 -6.37
C LEU A 113 -6.98 0.23 -7.86
N VAL A 114 -6.50 -0.76 -8.63
CA VAL A 114 -6.27 -0.59 -10.07
C VAL A 114 -7.58 -0.27 -10.82
N ARG A 115 -8.70 -0.89 -10.44
CA ARG A 115 -10.02 -0.59 -11.03
C ARG A 115 -10.42 0.87 -10.77
N THR A 116 -10.24 1.33 -9.53
CA THR A 116 -10.53 2.72 -9.13
C THR A 116 -9.65 3.71 -9.90
N LEU A 117 -8.35 3.44 -10.00
CA LEU A 117 -7.41 4.33 -10.70
C LEU A 117 -7.66 4.39 -12.21
N ARG A 118 -8.07 3.29 -12.85
CA ARG A 118 -8.42 3.31 -14.28
C ARG A 118 -9.67 4.14 -14.57
N ARG A 119 -10.59 4.24 -13.60
CA ARG A 119 -11.84 5.02 -13.69
C ARG A 119 -11.61 6.51 -13.45
N ASP A 120 -10.59 6.88 -12.68
CA ASP A 120 -10.30 8.29 -12.39
C ASP A 120 -9.81 9.02 -13.67
N PRO A 121 -10.50 10.08 -14.13
CA PRO A 121 -10.09 10.84 -15.31
C PRO A 121 -8.76 11.59 -15.11
N ARG A 122 -8.34 11.79 -13.85
CA ARG A 122 -7.06 12.45 -13.51
C ARG A 122 -5.85 11.57 -13.81
N ILE A 123 -6.04 10.28 -14.05
CA ILE A 123 -4.96 9.32 -14.29
C ILE A 123 -4.87 8.99 -15.77
N LEU A 124 -3.70 9.21 -16.35
CA LEU A 124 -3.41 8.87 -17.75
C LEU A 124 -3.08 7.39 -17.88
N ARG A 125 -2.23 6.87 -16.98
CA ARG A 125 -1.84 5.46 -16.94
C ARG A 125 -1.41 5.06 -15.54
N CYS A 126 -1.72 3.82 -15.17
CA CYS A 126 -1.21 3.19 -13.95
C CYS A 126 -0.70 1.79 -14.26
N SER A 127 0.34 1.37 -13.54
CA SER A 127 0.88 0.01 -13.55
C SER A 127 1.17 -0.40 -12.12
N VAL A 128 0.85 -1.65 -11.76
CA VAL A 128 1.17 -2.20 -10.44
C VAL A 128 2.00 -3.45 -10.63
N VAL A 129 3.11 -3.52 -9.92
CA VAL A 129 4.06 -4.65 -9.96
C VAL A 129 4.15 -5.25 -8.57
N LYS A 130 4.08 -6.58 -8.48
CA LYS A 130 4.34 -7.30 -7.23
C LYS A 130 5.86 -7.37 -7.01
N ILE A 131 6.30 -6.99 -5.84
CA ILE A 131 7.68 -7.16 -5.41
C ILE A 131 7.77 -8.41 -4.54
N ASP A 132 8.75 -9.25 -4.84
CA ASP A 132 9.04 -10.41 -4.00
C ASP A 132 9.81 -10.00 -2.73
N LEU A 133 9.24 -10.33 -1.58
CA LEU A 133 9.82 -10.08 -0.27
C LEU A 133 10.63 -11.28 0.26
N ALA A 134 10.69 -12.41 -0.46
CA ALA A 134 11.34 -13.64 0.01
C ALA A 134 12.80 -13.43 0.46
N LYS A 135 13.51 -12.50 -0.17
CA LYS A 135 14.93 -12.20 0.15
C LYS A 135 15.13 -11.05 1.14
N LYS A 136 14.21 -10.08 1.20
CA LYS A 136 14.38 -8.86 2.01
C LYS A 136 13.03 -8.29 2.43
N LEU A 137 12.85 -8.10 3.75
CA LEU A 137 11.64 -7.53 4.34
C LEU A 137 11.47 -6.04 3.97
N ASN A 138 12.58 -5.29 4.03
CA ASN A 138 12.65 -3.87 3.67
C ASN A 138 13.12 -3.72 2.22
N ALA A 139 12.30 -4.17 1.27
CA ALA A 139 12.51 -3.90 -0.14
C ALA A 139 12.20 -2.42 -0.44
N SER A 140 13.18 -1.71 -0.99
CA SER A 140 12.99 -0.37 -1.56
C SER A 140 12.29 -0.46 -2.92
N THR A 141 11.73 0.67 -3.36
CA THR A 141 11.10 0.78 -4.68
C THR A 141 12.11 0.57 -5.80
N SER A 142 11.65 0.16 -6.98
CA SER A 142 12.50 -0.03 -8.16
C SER A 142 13.25 1.26 -8.50
N TYR A 143 12.58 2.40 -8.38
CA TYR A 143 13.16 3.71 -8.61
C TYR A 143 14.32 4.00 -7.65
N GLU A 144 14.15 3.77 -6.35
CA GLU A 144 15.21 3.99 -5.36
C GLU A 144 16.40 3.07 -5.55
N LYS A 145 16.18 1.81 -5.96
CA LYS A 145 17.28 0.89 -6.28
C LYS A 145 18.15 1.42 -7.40
N VAL A 146 17.53 1.90 -8.48
CA VAL A 146 18.23 2.48 -9.62
C VAL A 146 18.89 3.81 -9.25
N PHE A 147 18.17 4.68 -8.54
CA PHE A 147 18.70 5.96 -8.10
C PHE A 147 19.97 5.79 -7.25
N ASN A 148 19.93 4.86 -6.29
CA ASN A 148 21.08 4.57 -5.43
C ASN A 148 22.25 3.96 -6.22
N SER A 149 21.99 3.10 -7.21
CA SER A 149 23.08 2.55 -8.04
C SER A 149 23.75 3.60 -8.92
N VAL A 150 22.99 4.56 -9.44
CA VAL A 150 23.52 5.64 -10.28
C VAL A 150 24.25 6.72 -9.46
N SER A 151 23.83 6.96 -8.22
CA SER A 151 24.44 7.99 -7.37
C SER A 151 25.83 7.60 -6.83
N ILE A 152 26.19 6.32 -6.92
CA ILE A 152 27.47 5.76 -6.45
C ILE A 152 28.52 5.70 -7.58
N SER A 153 28.08 5.80 -8.85
CA SER A 153 28.95 5.89 -10.03
C SER A 153 29.31 7.33 -10.36
#